data_AF-A0A6P2DMH4-F1
#
_entry.id   AF-A0A6P2DMH4-F1
#
_cell.length_a   1.000
_cell.length_b   1.000
_cell.length_c   1.000
_cell.angle_alpha   90.00
_cell.angle_beta   90.00
_cell.angle_gamma   90.00
#
_symmetry.space_group_name_H-M   'P 1'
#
loop_
_entity.id
_entity.type
_entity.pdbx_description
1 polymer ?
#
loop_
_entity_poly.entity_id
_entity_poly.type
_entity_poly.pdbx_seq_one_letter_code
_entity_poly.pdbx_strand_id
1 'polypeptide(L)' 'MSAELIEVEVWVLVDENGDYEVSKDAGDLQAESGLASRMVKIKVNVPTPQAVELVGTVEAEPAVGELKVA' A
#
# COMPACT_ATOMS: atom_id res chain seq x y z
N MET A 1 -1.91 10.05 20.53
CA MET A 1 -3.14 9.86 19.73
C MET A 1 -3.29 8.38 19.48
N SER A 2 -4.42 7.78 19.81
CA SER A 2 -4.70 6.38 19.47
C SER A 2 -4.76 6.28 17.94
N ALA A 3 -4.08 5.29 17.34
CA ALA A 3 -4.17 5.09 15.90
C ALA A 3 -5.61 4.74 15.53
N GLU A 4 -6.18 5.46 14.57
CA GLU A 4 -7.42 5.04 13.91
C GLU A 4 -7.14 3.72 13.17
N LEU A 5 -8.01 2.73 13.34
CA LEU A 5 -7.86 1.42 12.73
C LEU A 5 -8.86 1.28 11.59
N ILE A 6 -8.43 0.70 10.48
CA ILE A 6 -9.30 0.29 9.37
C ILE A 6 -9.43 -1.23 9.36
N GLU A 7 -10.65 -1.74 9.19
CA GLU A 7 -10.90 -3.17 8.96
C GLU A 7 -10.63 -3.48 7.49
N VAL A 8 -9.74 -4.44 7.24
CA VAL A 8 -9.45 -4.98 5.91
C VAL A 8 -9.83 -6.45 5.85
N GLU A 9 -10.41 -6.86 4.72
CA GLU A 9 -10.70 -8.27 4.42
C GLU A 9 -9.67 -8.80 3.42
N VAL A 10 -9.04 -9.93 3.75
CA VAL A 10 -8.09 -10.61 2.87
C VAL A 10 -8.43 -12.09 2.77
N TRP A 11 -8.10 -12.69 1.65
CA TRP A 11 -8.10 -14.13 1.44
C TRP A 11 -6.68 -14.65 1.59
N VAL A 12 -6.54 -15.74 2.31
CA VAL A 12 -5.27 -16.44 2.49
C VAL A 12 -5.43 -17.87 2.00
N LEU A 13 -4.59 -18.27 1.06
CA LEU A 13 -4.41 -19.65 0.64
C LEU A 13 -3.22 -20.23 1.42
N VAL A 14 -3.40 -21.37 2.07
CA VAL A 14 -2.33 -22.08 2.79
C VAL A 14 -2.27 -23.51 2.26
N ASP A 15 -1.07 -23.97 1.94
CA ASP A 15 -0.84 -25.35 1.49
C ASP A 15 -0.44 -26.29 2.64
N GLU A 16 -0.22 -27.56 2.34
CA GLU A 16 0.17 -28.58 3.33
C GLU A 16 1.63 -28.48 3.79
N ASN A 17 2.48 -27.74 3.09
CA ASN A 17 3.85 -27.45 3.49
C ASN A 17 3.92 -26.25 4.45
N GLY A 18 2.84 -25.48 4.54
CA GLY A 18 2.74 -24.27 5.33
C GLY A 18 3.09 -23.00 4.56
N ASP A 19 3.27 -23.08 3.25
CA ASP A 19 3.41 -21.92 2.37
C ASP A 19 2.05 -21.24 2.20
N TYR A 20 2.08 -19.92 2.00
CA TYR A 20 0.85 -19.13 1.92
C TYR A 20 0.93 -17.98 0.93
N GLU A 21 -0.23 -17.67 0.35
CA GLU A 21 -0.45 -16.51 -0.51
C GLU A 21 -1.63 -15.68 0.01
N VAL A 22 -1.56 -14.36 -0.17
CA VAL A 22 -2.59 -13.43 0.30
C VAL A 22 -3.05 -12.53 -0.85
N SER A 23 -4.36 -12.40 -1.02
CA SER A 23 -4.96 -11.45 -1.95
C SER A 23 -6.20 -10.79 -1.35
N LYS A 24 -6.54 -9.61 -1.87
CA LYS A 24 -7.84 -8.97 -1.61
C LYS A 24 -9.00 -9.69 -2.32
N ASP A 25 -8.69 -10.44 -3.37
CA ASP A 25 -9.65 -11.20 -4.17
C ASP A 25 -9.32 -12.70 -4.10
N ALA A 26 -10.33 -13.52 -3.85
CA ALA A 26 -10.18 -14.97 -3.82
C ALA A 26 -9.82 -15.54 -5.21
N GLY A 27 -10.26 -14.88 -6.29
CA GLY A 27 -10.03 -15.35 -7.66
C GLY A 27 -8.56 -15.25 -8.11
N ASP A 28 -7.77 -14.41 -7.44
CA ASP A 28 -6.35 -14.24 -7.73
C ASP A 28 -5.48 -15.36 -7.11
N LEU A 29 -6.04 -16.14 -6.18
CA LEU A 29 -5.32 -17.20 -5.47
C LEU A 29 -5.53 -18.54 -6.17
N GLN A 30 -4.44 -19.24 -6.47
CA GLN A 30 -4.49 -20.55 -7.12
C GLN A 30 -3.68 -21.57 -6.34
N ALA A 31 -4.31 -22.71 -6.04
CA ALA A 31 -3.62 -23.84 -5.43
C ALA A 31 -2.60 -24.42 -6.41
N GLU A 32 -1.40 -24.70 -5.91
CA GLU A 32 -0.39 -25.40 -6.67
C GLU A 32 -0.83 -26.84 -6.96
N SER A 33 -0.53 -27.32 -8.16
CA SER A 33 -0.95 -28.65 -8.59
C SER A 33 -0.23 -29.73 -7.78
N GLY A 34 -1.00 -30.63 -7.19
CA GLY A 34 -0.46 -31.77 -6.42
C GLY A 34 -0.29 -31.50 -4.93
N LEU A 35 -0.60 -30.30 -4.45
CA LEU A 35 -0.61 -29.98 -3.02
C LEU A 35 -2.03 -29.81 -2.49
N ALA A 36 -2.29 -30.37 -1.30
CA ALA A 36 -3.51 -30.06 -0.58
C ALA A 36 -3.44 -28.61 -0.08
N SER A 37 -4.48 -27.82 -0.35
CA SER A 37 -4.56 -26.41 0.03
C SER A 37 -5.90 -26.05 0.66
N ARG A 38 -5.91 -24.99 1.48
CA ARG A 38 -7.12 -24.41 2.07
C ARG A 38 -7.11 -22.90 1.92
N MET A 39 -8.26 -22.36 1.53
CA MET A 39 -8.49 -20.92 1.47
C MET A 39 -9.32 -20.46 2.66
N VAL A 40 -8.92 -19.36 3.30
CA VAL A 40 -9.62 -18.74 4.43
C VAL A 40 -9.76 -17.24 4.22
N LYS A 41 -10.89 -16.66 4.65
CA LYS A 41 -11.09 -15.21 4.69
C LYS A 41 -10.77 -14.68 6.08
N ILE A 42 -9.91 -13.67 6.16
CA ILE A 42 -9.47 -13.05 7.41
C ILE A 42 -9.88 -11.58 7.41
N LYS A 43 -10.38 -11.12 8.56
CA LYS A 43 -10.58 -9.70 8.86
C LYS A 43 -9.44 -9.22 9.74
N VAL A 44 -8.71 -8.20 9.32
CA VAL A 44 -7.59 -7.63 10.06
C VAL A 44 -7.86 -6.15 10.32
N ASN A 45 -7.60 -5.68 11.53
CA ASN A 45 -7.62 -4.26 11.84
C ASN A 45 -6.20 -3.71 11.74
N VAL A 46 -5.96 -2.80 10.79
CA VAL A 46 -4.65 -2.19 10.57
C VAL A 46 -4.70 -0.68 10.84
N PRO A 47 -3.64 -0.08 11.42
CA PRO A 47 -3.57 1.37 11.59
C PRO A 47 -3.69 2.13 10.26
N THR A 48 -4.49 3.18 10.23
CA THR A 48 -4.57 4.09 9.08
C THR A 48 -3.18 4.69 8.79
N PRO A 49 -2.70 4.66 7.53
CA PRO A 49 -1.46 5.33 7.16
C PRO A 49 -1.50 6.82 7.55
N GLN A 50 -0.41 7.33 8.11
CA GLN A 50 -0.29 8.75 8.46
C GLN A 50 0.03 9.56 7.20
N ALA A 51 -0.65 10.69 7.01
CA ALA A 51 -0.31 11.63 5.94
C ALA A 51 1.09 12.21 6.19
N VAL A 52 1.89 12.29 5.12
CA VAL A 52 3.20 12.96 5.14
C VAL A 52 3.00 14.36 4.56
N GLU A 53 3.24 15.39 5.37
CA GLU A 53 3.29 16.77 4.87
C GLU A 53 4.68 17.04 4.27
N LEU A 54 4.70 17.49 3.01
CA LEU A 54 5.92 17.89 2.32
C LEU A 54 6.00 19.42 2.33
N VAL A 55 7.06 19.96 2.93
CA VAL A 55 7.36 21.40 2.89
C VAL A 55 8.51 21.61 1.92
N GLY A 56 8.27 22.39 0.86
CA GLY A 56 9.29 22.80 -0.11
C GLY A 56 9.49 24.31 -0.09
N THR A 57 10.74 24.75 -0.20
CA THR A 57 11.09 26.16 -0.42
C THR A 57 11.30 26.39 -1.90
N VAL A 58 10.63 27.39 -2.47
CA VAL A 58 10.87 27.84 -3.85
C VAL A 58 11.94 28.93 -3.81
N GLU A 59 13.04 28.74 -4.53
CA GLU A 59 14.07 29.78 -4.68
C GLU A 59 13.55 30.92 -5.56
N ALA A 60 14.00 32.15 -5.28
CA ALA A 60 13.60 33.31 -6.06
C ALA A 60 14.12 33.21 -7.50
N GLU A 61 13.27 33.57 -8.47
CA GLU A 61 13.68 33.69 -9.87
C GLU A 61 14.78 34.75 -9.99
N PRO A 62 15.90 34.49 -10.70
CA PRO A 62 16.92 35.49 -10.92
C PRO A 62 16.32 36.67 -11.69
N ALA A 63 16.46 37.88 -11.14
CA ALA A 63 15.95 39.10 -11.76
C ALA A 63 16.47 39.20 -13.20
N VAL A 64 15.54 39.16 -14.17
CA VAL A 64 15.85 39.41 -15.58
C VAL A 64 16.48 40.80 -15.64
N GLY A 65 17.76 40.82 -16.01
CA GLY A 65 18.59 42.02 -16.04
C GLY A 65 17.88 43.17 -16.72
N GLU A 66 18.01 44.36 -16.12
CA GLU A 66 17.44 45.63 -16.60
C GLU A 66 17.60 45.75 -18.11
N LEU A 67 16.47 45.77 -18.84
CA LEU A 67 16.42 46.15 -20.24
C LEU A 67 16.94 47.59 -20.36
N LYS A 68 18.21 47.76 -20.73
CA LYS A 68 18.73 49.05 -21.19
C LYS A 68 18.11 49.35 -22.54
N VAL A 69 17.07 50.18 -22.54
CA VAL A 69 16.58 50.83 -23.75
C VAL A 69 17.62 51.87 -24.14
N ALA A 70 18.28 51.64 -25.27
CA ALA A 70 19.17 52.61 -25.93
C ALA A 70 18.36 53.68 -26.67
#